data_AF-A0A4Q0I5G3-F1
#
_entry.id   AF-A0A4Q0I5G3-F1
#
_cell.length_a   1.000
_cell.length_b   1.000
_cell.length_c   1.000
_cell.angle_alpha   90.00
_cell.angle_beta   90.00
_cell.angle_gamma   90.00
#
_symmetry.space_group_name_H-M   'P 1'
#
loop_
_entity.id
_entity.type
_entity.pdbx_description
1 polymer ?
#
loop_
_entity_poly.entity_id
_entity_poly.type
_entity_poly.pdbx_seq_one_letter_code
_entity_poly.pdbx_strand_id
1 'polypeptide(L)' 'MADKTLVCKDCNTQFIFSEGEQDFYKEKGFMNEPQRCSSCRTAKKQQRKSFGGNNYSRNRGFGNKLDFKAWQ' A
#
# COMPACT_ATOMS: atom_id res chain seq x y z
N MET A 1 16.02 -8.16 11.83
CA MET A 1 15.40 -9.29 11.10
C MET A 1 16.06 -9.41 9.75
N ALA A 2 16.38 -10.63 9.30
CA ALA A 2 17.05 -10.84 8.02
C ALA A 2 16.17 -10.39 6.83
N ASP A 3 16.84 -10.00 5.74
CA ASP A 3 16.19 -9.69 4.47
C ASP A 3 15.45 -10.92 3.94
N LYS A 4 14.19 -10.73 3.54
CA LYS A 4 13.38 -11.80 2.96
C LYS A 4 13.14 -11.54 1.49
N THR A 5 13.34 -12.53 0.64
CA THR A 5 12.94 -12.43 -0.77
C THR A 5 11.52 -12.94 -0.92
N LEU A 6 10.63 -12.10 -1.45
CA LEU A 6 9.21 -12.41 -1.67
C LEU A 6 8.88 -12.34 -3.17
N VAL A 7 7.83 -13.04 -3.59
CA VAL A 7 7.34 -13.03 -4.98
C VAL A 7 6.13 -12.11 -5.08
N CYS A 8 6.14 -11.17 -6.03
CA CYS A 8 5.00 -10.30 -6.25
C CYS A 8 3.84 -11.06 -6.92
N LYS A 9 2.64 -11.00 -6.34
CA LYS A 9 1.46 -11.67 -6.90
C LYS A 9 0.98 -11.12 -8.26
N ASP A 10 1.24 -9.84 -8.54
CA ASP A 10 0.78 -9.22 -9.80
C ASP A 10 1.75 -9.45 -10.99
N CYS A 11 3.06 -9.32 -10.77
CA CYS A 11 4.07 -9.40 -11.84
C CYS A 11 5.00 -10.62 -11.73
N ASN A 12 4.84 -11.47 -10.71
CA ASN A 12 5.66 -12.66 -10.43
C ASN A 12 7.17 -12.40 -10.29
N THR A 13 7.59 -11.15 -10.11
CA THR A 13 9.00 -10.80 -9.87
C THR A 13 9.37 -11.03 -8.41
N GLN A 14 10.59 -11.53 -8.18
CA GLN A 14 11.17 -11.59 -6.85
C GLN A 14 11.60 -10.18 -6.40
N PHE A 15 11.27 -9.80 -5.18
CA PHE A 15 11.66 -8.52 -4.58
C PHE A 15 12.13 -8.74 -3.13
N ILE A 16 13.01 -7.86 -2.66
CA ILE A 16 13.59 -7.94 -1.33
C ILE A 16 12.72 -7.14 -0.36
N PHE A 17 12.28 -7.79 0.70
CA PHE A 17 11.64 -7.20 1.86
C PHE A 17 12.68 -7.05 2.97
N SER A 18 13.35 -5.90 2.94
CA SER A 18 14.49 -5.61 3.81
C SER A 18 14.10 -5.38 5.26
N GLU A 19 15.06 -5.48 6.17
CA GLU A 19 14.85 -5.17 7.60
C GLU A 19 14.20 -3.81 7.82
N GLY A 20 14.70 -2.76 7.14
CA GLY A 20 14.16 -1.41 7.29
C GLY A 20 12.70 -1.29 6.82
N GLU A 21 12.29 -2.06 5.81
CA GLU A 21 10.89 -2.12 5.41
C GLU A 21 10.03 -2.89 6.43
N GLN A 22 10.58 -3.93 7.05
CA GLN A 22 9.90 -4.68 8.10
C GLN A 22 9.60 -3.81 9.31
N ASP A 23 10.56 -2.98 9.73
CA ASP A 23 10.38 -2.09 10.88
C ASP A 23 9.37 -0.98 10.58
N PHE A 24 9.38 -0.43 9.36
CA PHE A 24 8.32 0.49 8.92
C PHE A 24 6.93 -0.16 8.93
N TYR A 25 6.82 -1.44 8.55
CA TYR A 25 5.55 -2.17 8.60
C TYR A 25 5.06 -2.38 10.03
N LYS A 26 5.95 -2.73 10.95
CA LYS A 26 5.63 -2.90 12.37
C LYS A 26 5.20 -1.57 13.01
N GLU A 27 5.91 -0.48 12.77
CA GLU A 27 5.57 0.85 13.28
C GLU A 27 4.19 1.33 12.80
N LYS A 28 3.81 0.96 11.58
CA LYS A 28 2.48 1.25 11.04
C LYS A 28 1.38 0.33 11.56
N GLY A 29 1.71 -0.70 12.34
CA GLY A 29 0.76 -1.70 12.81
C GLY A 29 0.34 -2.71 11.74
N PHE A 30 1.11 -2.85 10.65
CA PHE A 30 0.85 -3.87 9.64
C PHE A 30 1.45 -5.20 10.11
N MET A 31 0.58 -6.15 10.47
CA MET A 31 0.97 -7.52 10.80
C MET A 31 1.25 -8.38 9.56
N ASN A 32 0.85 -7.91 8.37
CA ASN A 32 0.93 -8.68 7.14
C ASN A 32 2.10 -8.25 6.25
N GLU A 33 2.79 -9.24 5.68
CA GLU A 33 3.89 -9.04 4.75
C GLU A 33 3.40 -8.51 3.39
N PRO A 34 4.23 -7.71 2.69
CA PRO A 34 3.88 -7.18 1.39
C PRO A 34 3.65 -8.30 0.36
N GLN A 35 2.45 -8.37 -0.22
CA GLN A 35 2.09 -9.32 -1.29
C GLN A 35 2.47 -8.82 -2.69
N ARG A 36 2.87 -7.55 -2.81
CA ARG A 36 3.15 -6.85 -4.06
C ARG A 36 4.43 -6.03 -3.91
N CYS A 37 5.25 -6.03 -4.94
CA CYS A 37 6.46 -5.21 -4.98
C CYS A 37 6.14 -3.71 -5.04
N SER A 38 7.15 -2.89 -4.71
CA SER A 38 7.06 -1.42 -4.69
C SER A 38 6.66 -0.84 -6.06
N SER A 39 7.12 -1.42 -7.16
CA SER A 39 6.79 -0.99 -8.52
C SER A 39 5.30 -1.21 -8.85
N CYS A 40 4.74 -2.40 -8.58
CA CYS A 40 3.31 -2.66 -8.78
C CYS A 40 2.42 -1.78 -7.89
N ARG A 41 2.83 -1.53 -6.64
CA ARG A 41 2.13 -0.60 -5.74
C ARG A 41 2.13 0.82 -6.29
N THR A 42 3.27 1.28 -6.80
CA THR A 42 3.43 2.63 -7.37
C THR A 42 2.66 2.76 -8.68
N ALA A 43 2.74 1.77 -9.57
CA ALA A 43 1.99 1.73 -10.82
C ALA A 43 0.48 1.81 -10.58
N LYS A 44 -0.04 1.10 -9.57
CA LYS A 44 -1.47 1.19 -9.21
C LYS A 44 -1.86 2.58 -8.70
N LYS A 45 -0.98 3.23 -7.93
CA LYS A 45 -1.18 4.62 -7.47
C LYS A 45 -1.15 5.61 -8.64
N GLN A 46 -0.27 5.39 -9.62
CA GLN A 46 -0.14 6.24 -10.80
C GLN A 46 -1.31 6.06 -11.77
N GLN A 47 -1.77 4.83 -12.00
CA GLN A 47 -2.96 4.52 -12.81
C GLN A 47 -4.19 5.29 -12.29
N ARG A 48 -4.39 5.38 -10.97
CA ARG A 48 -5.47 6.18 -10.37
C ARG A 48 -5.36 7.69 -10.63
N LYS A 49 -4.15 8.21 -10.87
CA LYS A 49 -3.95 9.62 -11.22
C LYS A 49 -4.19 9.90 -12.70
N SER A 50 -3.90 8.95 -13.59
CA SER A 50 -3.95 9.16 -15.04
C SER A 50 -5.37 9.23 -15.62
N PHE A 51 -6.37 8.64 -14.96
CA PHE A 51 -7.78 8.67 -15.42
C PHE A 51 -8.65 9.75 -14.74
N GLY A 52 -8.05 10.61 -13.91
CA GLY A 52 -8.77 11.60 -13.10
C GLY A 52 -8.24 13.01 -13.28
N GLY A 53 -8.30 13.53 -14.51
CA GLY A 53 -8.01 14.94 -14.77
C GLY A 53 -9.14 15.83 -14.25
N ASN A 54 -8.86 16.56 -13.16
CA ASN A 54 -9.55 17.75 -12.65
C ASN A 54 -11.02 17.64 -12.21
N ASN A 55 -11.22 17.45 -10.90
CA ASN A 55 -12.12 18.32 -10.13
C ASN A 55 -11.62 18.50 -8.69
N TYR A 56 -11.07 19.70 -8.44
CA TYR A 56 -10.86 20.39 -7.17
C TYR A 56 -11.31 19.69 -5.88
N SER A 57 -10.37 19.28 -5.04
CA SER A 57 -10.29 19.78 -3.66
C SER A 57 -9.08 19.20 -2.93
N ARG A 58 -8.30 20.10 -2.33
CA ARG A 58 -7.35 19.81 -1.26
C ARG A 58 -8.14 19.20 -0.09
N ASN A 59 -8.32 17.88 -0.06
CA ASN A 59 -8.69 17.19 1.17
C ASN A 59 -7.55 16.25 1.56
N ARG A 60 -6.60 16.80 2.33
CA ARG A 60 -5.76 16.01 3.24
C ARG A 60 -6.68 15.44 4.34
N GLY A 61 -7.55 14.52 3.95
CA GLY A 61 -8.33 13.70 4.86
C GLY A 61 -7.61 12.37 4.96
N PHE A 62 -6.86 12.17 6.05
CA PHE A 62 -6.83 10.85 6.67
C PHE A 62 -8.26 10.32 6.62
N GLY A 63 -8.47 9.16 5.99
CA GLY A 63 -9.79 8.58 5.84
C GLY A 63 -10.52 8.62 7.18
N ASN A 64 -11.46 9.55 7.27
CA ASN A 64 -12.44 9.59 8.34
C ASN A 64 -13.14 8.25 8.25
N LYS A 65 -12.79 7.37 9.19
CA LYS A 65 -13.66 6.45 9.92
C LYS A 65 -15.09 6.53 9.36
N LEU A 66 -15.34 5.77 8.29
CA LEU A 66 -16.71 5.47 7.89
C LEU A 66 -17.29 4.71 9.08
N ASP A 67 -18.10 5.45 9.83
CA ASP A 67 -19.37 5.01 10.39
C ASP A 67 -19.45 3.50 10.64
N PHE A 68 -19.03 3.09 11.84
CA PHE A 68 -19.17 1.72 12.35
C PHE A 68 -20.63 1.44 12.81
N LYS A 69 -21.65 2.05 12.20
CA LYS A 69 -23.03 1.94 12.71
C LYS A 69 -24.12 1.89 11.64
N ALA A 70 -23.90 1.13 10.57
CA ALA A 70 -24.93 0.90 9.57
C ALA A 70 -25.00 -0.53 9.01
N TRP A 71 -24.64 -1.56 9.79
CA TRP A 71 -25.06 -2.95 9.52
C TRP A 71 -25.58 -3.60 10.82
N GLN A 72 -26.91 -3.62 10.91
CA GLN A 72 -27.83 -4.19 11.92
C GLN A 72 -28.05 -3.39 13.21
#